data_AF-A0A7G5GVU4-F1
#
_entry.id   AF-A0A7G5GVU4-F1
#
_cell.length_a   1.000
_cell.length_b   1.000
_cell.length_c   1.000
_cell.angle_alpha   90.00
_cell.angle_beta   90.00
_cell.angle_gamma   90.00
#
_symmetry.space_group_name_H-M   'P 1'
#
loop_
_entity.id
_entity.type
_entity.pdbx_description
1 polymer ?
#
loop_
_entity_poly.entity_id
_entity_poly.type
_entity_poly.pdbx_seq_one_letter_code
_entity_poly.pdbx_strand_id
1 'polypeptide(L)'
;MNELDDLLSFYQGRCLPDTAFTISKWASTNNLRQCVKIALTTARAGNKASLKTLRQIRERLLILENPLTQQQQVVSQQNPRR
;
A
#
# COMPACT_ATOMS: atom_id res chain seq x y z
N MET A 1 -1.16 16.26 -13.73
CA MET A 1 -1.75 14.89 -13.77
C MET A 1 -2.42 14.62 -12.43
N ASN A 2 -3.64 14.09 -12.42
CA ASN A 2 -4.38 13.81 -11.19
C ASN A 2 -3.79 12.58 -10.49
N GLU A 3 -3.55 12.66 -9.19
CA GLU A 3 -3.07 11.54 -8.37
C GLU A 3 -3.94 10.28 -8.51
N LEU A 4 -5.25 10.48 -8.65
CA LEU A 4 -6.20 9.40 -8.94
C LEU A 4 -5.90 8.70 -10.27
N ASP A 5 -5.50 9.45 -11.30
CA ASP A 5 -5.17 8.93 -12.63
C ASP A 5 -3.88 8.09 -12.58
N ASP A 6 -2.88 8.56 -11.83
CA ASP A 6 -1.64 7.81 -11.59
C ASP A 6 -1.91 6.49 -10.84
N LEU A 7 -2.75 6.53 -9.81
CA LEU A 7 -3.17 5.33 -9.08
C LEU A 7 -3.99 4.39 -9.98
N LEU A 8 -4.91 4.91 -10.78
CA LEU A 8 -5.71 4.12 -11.71
C LEU A 8 -4.82 3.39 -12.72
N SER A 9 -3.88 4.10 -13.33
CA SER A 9 -2.91 3.52 -14.27
C SER A 9 -2.04 2.44 -13.60
N PHE A 10 -1.55 2.71 -12.39
CA PHE A 10 -0.76 1.75 -11.61
C PHE A 10 -1.51 0.44 -11.33
N TYR A 11 -2.80 0.51 -11.01
CA TYR A 11 -3.62 -0.67 -10.74
C TYR A 11 -4.21 -1.32 -11.99
N GLN A 12 -4.41 -0.59 -13.10
CA GLN A 12 -4.91 -1.16 -14.36
C GLN A 12 -3.92 -2.12 -15.02
N GLY A 13 -2.61 -1.89 -14.85
CA GLY A 13 -1.56 -2.73 -15.44
C GLY A 13 -1.09 -3.90 -14.57
N ARG A 14 -1.59 -4.02 -13.33
CA ARG A 14 -1.12 -5.02 -12.36
C ARG A 14 -2.17 -6.08 -12.07
N CYS A 15 -1.74 -7.34 -12.13
CA CYS A 15 -2.54 -8.45 -11.64
C CYS A 15 -2.38 -8.55 -10.11
N LEU A 16 -3.29 -7.92 -9.37
CA LEU A 16 -3.32 -8.03 -7.92
C LEU A 16 -3.74 -9.46 -7.54
N PRO A 17 -2.97 -10.19 -6.72
CA PRO A 17 -3.37 -11.49 -6.24
C PRO A 17 -4.58 -11.37 -5.32
N ASP A 18 -5.46 -12.36 -5.37
CA ASP A 18 -6.58 -12.51 -4.45
C ASP A 18 -6.07 -13.13 -3.14
N THR A 19 -5.12 -12.45 -2.52
CA THR A 19 -4.48 -12.88 -1.28
C THR A 19 -4.85 -11.96 -0.14
N ALA A 20 -4.84 -12.53 1.07
CA ALA A 20 -4.97 -11.76 2.28
C ALA A 20 -3.83 -10.74 2.35
N PHE A 21 -4.20 -9.46 2.39
CA PHE A 21 -3.27 -8.35 2.39
C PHE A 21 -3.52 -7.47 3.61
N THR A 22 -2.46 -7.30 4.39
CA THR A 22 -2.48 -6.46 5.58
C THR A 22 -1.93 -5.08 5.22
N ILE A 23 -2.85 -4.12 5.05
CA ILE A 23 -2.54 -2.72 4.75
C ILE A 23 -1.92 -2.06 5.99
N SER A 24 -2.44 -2.39 7.18
CA SER A 24 -1.94 -1.91 8.48
C SER A 24 -2.24 -2.91 9.58
N LYS A 25 -1.64 -2.75 10.77
CA LYS A 25 -1.80 -3.64 11.95
C LYS A 25 -3.27 -3.89 12.32
N TRP A 26 -4.17 -2.97 11.95
CA TRP A 26 -5.61 -3.00 12.23
C TRP A 26 -6.49 -3.14 10.98
N ALA A 27 -5.88 -3.19 9.79
CA ALA A 27 -6.59 -3.25 8.52
C ALA A 27 -6.01 -4.38 7.67
N SER A 28 -6.54 -5.58 7.88
CA SER A 28 -6.35 -6.72 7.00
C SER A 28 -7.56 -6.84 6.07
N THR A 29 -7.31 -7.06 4.79
CA THR A 29 -8.36 -7.41 3.83
C THR A 29 -8.04 -8.77 3.26
N ASN A 30 -9.00 -9.70 3.31
CA ASN A 30 -8.84 -11.05 2.77
C ASN A 30 -8.70 -11.06 1.24
N ASN A 31 -9.19 -10.02 0.54
CA ASN A 31 -9.19 -9.93 -0.92
C ASN A 31 -8.65 -8.57 -1.38
N LEU A 32 -7.32 -8.46 -1.55
CA LEU A 32 -6.66 -7.22 -1.98
C LEU A 32 -7.28 -6.62 -3.24
N ARG A 33 -7.57 -7.48 -4.23
CA ARG A 33 -8.21 -7.08 -5.50
C ARG A 33 -9.55 -6.36 -5.27
N GLN A 34 -10.38 -6.91 -4.39
CA GLN A 34 -11.68 -6.32 -4.07
C GLN A 34 -11.52 -5.00 -3.29
N CYS A 35 -10.56 -4.94 -2.36
CA CYS A 35 -10.22 -3.73 -1.63
C CYS A 35 -9.86 -2.58 -2.57
N VAL A 36 -8.93 -2.84 -3.50
CA VAL A 36 -8.49 -1.86 -4.49
C VAL A 36 -9.65 -1.45 -5.39
N LYS A 37 -10.47 -2.40 -5.85
CA LYS A 37 -11.63 -2.10 -6.69
C LYS A 37 -12.61 -1.14 -5.99
N ILE A 38 -12.99 -1.44 -4.74
CA ILE A 38 -13.89 -0.59 -3.96
C ILE A 38 -13.25 0.79 -3.75
N ALA A 39 -11.98 0.84 -3.35
CA ALA A 39 -11.27 2.08 -3.09
C ALA A 39 -11.13 2.95 -4.36
N LEU A 40 -10.94 2.35 -5.54
CA LEU A 40 -10.93 3.07 -6.82
C LEU A 40 -12.31 3.64 -7.15
N THR A 41 -13.38 2.88 -6.94
CA THR A 41 -14.75 3.35 -7.17
C THR A 41 -15.09 4.54 -6.26
N THR A 42 -14.78 4.45 -4.97
CA THR A 42 -15.04 5.55 -4.03
C THR A 42 -14.10 6.73 -4.24
N ALA A 43 -12.85 6.50 -4.64
CA ALA A 43 -11.92 7.56 -4.99
C ALA A 43 -12.37 8.34 -6.24
N ARG A 44 -12.93 7.66 -7.25
CA ARG A 44 -13.58 8.31 -8.41
C ARG A 44 -14.78 9.17 -8.02
N ALA A 45 -15.48 8.80 -6.94
CA ALA A 45 -16.56 9.61 -6.38
C ALA A 45 -16.06 10.82 -5.55
N GLY A 46 -14.74 11.06 -5.47
CA GLY A 46 -14.15 12.17 -4.73
C GLY A 46 -13.79 11.84 -3.28
N ASN A 47 -13.80 10.56 -2.88
CA ASN A 47 -13.46 10.18 -1.51
C ASN A 47 -11.94 10.24 -1.26
N LYS A 48 -11.51 11.24 -0.48
CA LYS A 48 -10.10 11.45 -0.08
C LYS A 48 -9.54 10.33 0.79
N ALA A 49 -10.37 9.69 1.62
CA ALA A 49 -9.92 8.58 2.48
C ALA A 49 -9.54 7.36 1.64
N SER A 50 -10.33 7.06 0.60
CA SER A 50 -10.04 5.95 -0.31
C SER A 50 -8.78 6.20 -1.16
N LEU A 51 -8.55 7.44 -1.58
CA LEU A 51 -7.28 7.85 -2.20
C LEU A 51 -6.08 7.56 -1.29
N LYS A 52 -6.17 7.90 0.00
CA LYS A 52 -5.13 7.60 0.99
C LYS A 52 -4.91 6.10 1.15
N THR A 53 -5.99 5.31 1.19
CA THR A 53 -5.89 3.84 1.26
C THR A 53 -5.19 3.27 0.03
N LEU A 54 -5.51 3.73 -1.18
CA LEU A 54 -4.85 3.31 -2.41
C LEU A 54 -3.35 3.61 -2.39
N ARG A 55 -2.95 4.79 -1.92
CA ARG A 55 -1.52 5.12 -1.75
C ARG A 55 -0.81 4.14 -0.81
N GLN A 56 -1.40 3.86 0.35
CA GLN A 56 -0.83 2.92 1.30
C GLN A 56 -0.73 1.50 0.72
N ILE A 57 -1.75 1.04 0.00
CA ILE A 57 -1.71 -0.26 -0.68
C ILE A 57 -0.57 -0.29 -1.69
N ARG A 58 -0.39 0.75 -2.49
CA ARG A 58 0.70 0.87 -3.47
C ARG A 58 2.07 0.81 -2.80
N GLU A 59 2.29 1.59 -1.75
CA GLU A 59 3.55 1.57 -0.99
C GLU A 59 3.85 0.18 -0.43
N ARG A 60 2.85 -0.45 0.17
CA ARG A 60 2.98 -1.81 0.72
C ARG A 60 3.25 -2.85 -0.35
N LEU A 61 2.64 -2.74 -1.53
CA LEU A 61 2.93 -3.61 -2.67
C LEU A 61 4.36 -3.42 -3.20
N LEU A 62 4.83 -2.18 -3.29
CA LEU A 62 6.22 -1.89 -3.70
C LEU A 62 7.23 -2.47 -2.70
N ILE A 63 6.95 -2.39 -1.40
CA ILE A 63 7.78 -3.00 -0.34
C ILE A 63 7.76 -4.53 -0.44
N LEU A 64 6.61 -5.14 -0.73
CA LEU A 64 6.47 -6.59 -0.86
C LEU A 64 7.14 -7.14 -2.13
N GLU A 65 7.08 -6.41 -3.24
CA GLU A 65 7.77 -6.79 -4.48
C GLU A 65 9.28 -6.57 -4.43
N ASN A 66 9.76 -5.67 -3.57
CA ASN A 66 11.18 -5.36 -3.44
C ASN A 66 11.65 -5.45 -1.98
N PRO A 67 12.04 -6.64 -1.48
CA PRO A 67 12.37 -6.85 -0.07
C PRO A 67 13.65 -6.12 0.41
N LEU A 68 14.34 -5.37 -0.46
CA LEU A 68 15.62 -4.72 -0.16
C LEU A 68 15.53 -3.42 0.66
N THR A 69 14.33 -2.88 0.95
CA THR A 69 14.19 -1.56 1.63
C THR A 69 13.80 -1.60 3.11
N GLN A 70 13.68 -2.78 3.74
CA GLN A 70 13.33 -2.90 5.17
C GLN A 70 14.50 -3.27 6.11
N GLN A 71 15.76 -3.06 5.72
CA GLN A 71 16.93 -3.30 6.58
C GLN A 71 17.74 -2.05 6.96
N GLN A 72 17.11 -0.87 7.06
CA GLN A 72 17.84 0.32 7.50
C GLN A 72 17.05 1.20 8.45
N GLN A 73 16.63 0.64 9.59
CA GLN A 73 16.22 1.47 10.75
C GLN A 73 16.32 0.78 12.13
N VAL A 74 17.15 -0.26 12.30
CA VAL A 74 17.45 -0.84 13.62
C VAL A 74 18.94 -1.07 13.85
N VAL A 75 19.77 -0.05 13.63
CA VAL A 75 21.15 -0.04 14.16
C VAL A 75 21.51 1.37 14.63
N SER A 76 20.80 1.84 15.64
CA SER A 76 21.22 3.02 16.41
C SER A 76 20.77 2.83 17.86
N GLN A 77 21.31 1.80 18.52
CA GLN A 77 21.48 1.86 19.96
C GLN A 77 22.91 1.44 20.26
N GLN A 78 23.80 2.42 20.08
CA GLN A 78 25.17 2.35 20.52
C GLN A 78 25.15 2.33 22.05
N ASN A 79 25.51 1.19 22.59
CA ASN A 79 25.65 0.88 24.00
C ASN A 79 26.84 1.69 24.56
N PRO A 80 26.69 2.62 25.53
CA PRO A 80 27.83 3.10 26.29
C PRO A 80 28.03 2.17 27.48
N ARG A 81 28.81 1.10 27.28
CA ARG A 81 29.50 0.42 28.38
C ARG A 81 30.96 0.87 28.39
N ARG A 82 31.24 1.96 29.11
CA ARG A 82 32.35 2.11 30.07
C ARG A 82 32.42 3.53 30.59
#